data_AF-A0A1Z5K9D0-F1
#
_entry.id   AF-A0A1Z5K9D0-F1
#
_cell.length_a   1.000
_cell.length_b   1.000
_cell.length_c   1.000
_cell.angle_alpha   90.00
_cell.angle_beta   90.00
_cell.angle_gamma   90.00
#
_symmetry.space_group_name_H-M   'P 1'
#
loop_
_entity.id
_entity.type
_entity.pdbx_description
1 polymer ?
#
loop_
_entity_poly.entity_id
_entity_poly.type
_entity_poly.pdbx_seq_one_letter_code
_entity_poly.pdbx_strand_id
1 'polypeptide(L)'
;MTDPTSSKITVIHCWSAPRSRSTALLYSFEARDDCCALDEPLYRQWMIDNPQIPRPYRTEMIEGAPGWEKEQLSLSDRLQTAMSRHRVIFCKHMAKHAPQFDFKQYPDTETVRHKHVLLIRDPVAVLSSWKQSSEVHGEDIPTASEIGLLDLLQIHAAVSNAAVVLNSDGLVQNPPQILKELCDSLNIPYTEQMMRWKSGPHECDGPWAPWWYHQVHQSVGWNESNHTETRYRTVPVEFQPCLQVSYAAYQYFMTLQKQPVIPFEYEDPRNAHLLVYVGTPSRGGRLIPRIQAGISPWDSSVQGGDAVWEGIRVYRGKLLHLDQHLRRLLNSAKALGFQQVHTKEQITQAIFQTLAANGMRDGAHMRLTLTRGEKYSSSMNPVFNVYGTTLIVLAEWKPTQGRTTYDNVKGVSLISASQRRNSPNTVDSKIHHNNLINNILPKIQANLADCADAIMLDVDGYVAETNATNLFLVDQDGVLVTPSPDHCLPGITRNTVLDLARELNIPIQERRVSLAEFHFAEEVFTTGTMGELTPVTCIDGRVIGSGVRGPITTRLQDVYQTLPERDGYATAIPEFY
;
A
#
# COMPACT_ATOMS: atom_id res chain seq x y z
N MET A 1 6.95 -35.73 28.74
CA MET A 1 5.85 -35.51 29.70
C MET A 1 6.05 -34.13 30.31
N THR A 2 5.37 -33.12 29.79
CA THR A 2 5.34 -31.76 30.34
C THR A 2 4.27 -31.70 31.42
N ASP A 3 4.65 -31.22 32.60
CA ASP A 3 3.79 -31.06 33.77
C ASP A 3 2.53 -30.22 33.46
N PRO A 4 1.29 -30.70 33.70
CA PRO A 4 0.05 -29.97 33.40
C PRO A 4 -0.22 -28.76 34.31
N THR A 5 0.61 -28.49 35.31
CA THR A 5 0.36 -27.45 36.34
C THR A 5 1.09 -26.11 36.15
N SER A 6 1.78 -25.88 35.03
CA SER A 6 2.55 -24.64 34.80
C SER A 6 2.04 -23.78 33.61
N SER A 7 0.73 -23.53 33.52
CA SER A 7 0.23 -22.51 32.58
C SER A 7 0.33 -21.12 33.23
N LYS A 8 1.24 -20.28 32.74
CA LYS A 8 1.34 -18.86 33.16
C LYS A 8 -0.02 -18.18 33.05
N ILE A 9 -0.37 -17.36 34.04
CA ILE A 9 -1.56 -16.52 34.01
C ILE A 9 -1.36 -15.40 32.97
N THR A 10 -2.35 -15.12 32.16
CA THR A 10 -2.30 -14.04 31.15
C THR A 10 -3.29 -12.94 31.53
N VAL A 11 -2.79 -11.75 31.83
CA VAL A 11 -3.58 -10.54 32.06
C VAL A 11 -3.57 -9.71 30.78
N ILE A 12 -4.74 -9.48 30.20
CA ILE A 12 -4.94 -8.77 28.93
C ILE A 12 -5.48 -7.38 29.26
N HIS A 13 -4.68 -6.35 29.02
CA HIS A 13 -5.08 -4.95 29.11
C HIS A 13 -5.57 -4.48 27.73
N CYS A 14 -6.88 -4.49 27.51
CA CYS A 14 -7.51 -4.01 26.29
C CYS A 14 -7.82 -2.51 26.39
N TRP A 15 -6.97 -1.68 25.79
CA TRP A 15 -7.13 -0.23 25.72
C TRP A 15 -7.95 0.14 24.50
N SER A 16 -9.00 0.92 24.70
CA SER A 16 -9.95 1.19 23.63
C SER A 16 -10.35 2.66 23.57
N ALA A 17 -10.50 3.17 22.35
CA ALA A 17 -11.22 4.42 22.11
C ALA A 17 -12.71 4.23 22.47
N PRO A 18 -13.46 5.26 22.90
CA PRO A 18 -14.89 5.13 23.10
C PRO A 18 -15.60 4.67 21.82
N ARG A 19 -16.75 4.01 22.00
CA ARG A 19 -17.58 3.51 20.88
C ARG A 19 -16.83 2.58 19.93
N SER A 20 -15.80 1.86 20.39
CA SER A 20 -15.00 0.90 19.60
C SER A 20 -15.49 -0.55 19.72
N ARG A 21 -16.71 -0.79 20.23
CA ARG A 21 -17.26 -2.13 20.53
C ARG A 21 -16.46 -2.92 21.57
N SER A 22 -15.70 -2.24 22.44
CA SER A 22 -14.92 -2.88 23.51
C SER A 22 -15.76 -3.70 24.48
N THR A 23 -17.01 -3.32 24.76
CA THR A 23 -17.91 -4.11 25.63
C THR A 23 -18.34 -5.43 24.98
N ALA A 24 -18.54 -5.47 23.66
CA ALA A 24 -18.81 -6.75 22.98
C ALA A 24 -17.58 -7.68 23.06
N LEU A 25 -16.37 -7.11 22.97
CA LEU A 25 -15.13 -7.86 23.20
C LEU A 25 -14.98 -8.31 24.65
N LEU A 26 -15.39 -7.49 25.63
CA LEU A 26 -15.45 -7.88 27.05
C LEU A 26 -16.32 -9.13 27.23
N TYR A 27 -17.55 -9.14 26.71
CA TYR A 27 -18.46 -10.30 26.79
C TYR A 27 -17.94 -11.52 26.04
N SER A 28 -17.26 -11.31 24.90
CA SER A 28 -16.58 -12.38 24.17
C SER A 28 -15.51 -13.07 25.02
N PHE A 29 -14.76 -12.32 25.85
CA PHE A 29 -13.79 -12.90 26.77
C PHE A 29 -14.43 -13.47 28.05
N GLU A 30 -15.47 -12.84 28.59
CA GLU A 30 -16.23 -13.36 29.73
C GLU A 30 -16.91 -14.70 29.42
N ALA A 31 -17.32 -14.91 28.16
CA ALA A 31 -17.91 -16.18 27.71
C ALA A 31 -16.95 -17.37 27.76
N ARG A 32 -15.68 -17.19 28.12
CA ARG A 32 -14.71 -18.28 28.29
C ARG A 32 -14.74 -18.80 29.74
N ASP A 33 -14.76 -20.12 29.89
CA ASP A 33 -14.72 -20.77 31.20
C ASP A 33 -13.44 -20.48 32.02
N ASP A 34 -12.33 -20.14 31.36
CA ASP A 34 -11.02 -19.89 31.97
C ASP A 34 -10.71 -18.41 32.26
N CYS A 35 -11.67 -17.52 31.98
CA CYS A 35 -11.46 -16.08 31.96
C CYS A 35 -12.25 -15.34 33.05
N CYS A 36 -11.65 -14.29 33.62
CA CYS A 36 -12.33 -13.26 34.40
C CYS A 36 -12.30 -11.93 33.65
N ALA A 37 -13.45 -11.34 33.41
CA ALA A 37 -13.61 -10.05 32.74
C ALA A 37 -13.75 -8.92 33.76
N LEU A 38 -12.92 -7.88 33.63
CA LEU A 38 -12.95 -6.67 34.46
C LEU A 38 -13.31 -5.46 33.59
N ASP A 39 -14.41 -4.79 33.93
CA ASP A 39 -14.90 -3.62 33.21
C ASP A 39 -14.35 -2.31 33.80
N GLU A 40 -13.51 -1.63 33.03
CA GLU A 40 -12.88 -0.33 33.33
C GLU A 40 -12.42 -0.12 34.78
N PRO A 41 -11.54 -1.00 35.32
CA PRO A 41 -11.13 -0.95 36.73
C PRO A 41 -10.37 0.33 37.13
N LEU A 42 -9.95 1.14 36.15
CA LEU A 42 -9.28 2.43 36.35
C LEU A 42 -10.23 3.63 36.32
N TYR A 43 -11.50 3.43 35.93
CA TYR A 43 -12.40 4.54 35.63
C TYR A 43 -12.71 5.39 36.86
N ARG A 44 -12.89 4.77 38.03
CA ARG A 44 -13.21 5.51 39.27
C ARG A 44 -12.11 6.50 39.63
N GLN A 45 -10.86 6.05 39.69
CA GLN A 45 -9.73 6.93 40.01
C GLN A 45 -9.56 8.02 38.95
N TRP A 46 -9.67 7.66 37.67
CA TRP A 46 -9.63 8.66 36.59
C TRP A 46 -10.71 9.73 36.76
N MET A 47 -11.92 9.33 37.14
CA MET A 47 -13.02 10.27 37.33
C MET A 47 -12.78 11.17 38.55
N ILE A 48 -12.22 10.67 39.66
CA ILE A 48 -11.79 11.47 40.81
C ILE A 48 -10.81 12.56 40.39
N ASP A 49 -9.79 12.19 39.60
CA ASP A 49 -8.74 13.11 39.14
C ASP A 49 -9.21 14.09 38.06
N ASN A 50 -10.42 13.90 37.53
CA ASN A 50 -11.02 14.73 36.49
C ASN A 50 -12.39 15.30 36.93
N PRO A 51 -12.43 16.22 37.91
CA PRO A 51 -13.66 16.82 38.45
C PRO A 51 -14.46 17.62 37.42
N GLN A 52 -13.80 18.12 36.37
CA GLN A 52 -14.40 18.89 35.31
C GLN A 52 -15.28 18.07 34.35
N ILE A 53 -15.17 16.73 34.37
CA ILE A 53 -15.91 15.86 33.44
C ILE A 53 -17.28 15.50 34.05
N PRO A 54 -18.40 15.98 33.47
CA PRO A 54 -19.73 15.70 33.99
C PRO A 54 -20.17 14.29 33.62
N ARG A 55 -20.76 13.55 34.57
CA ARG A 55 -21.45 12.28 34.33
C ARG A 55 -22.68 12.20 35.23
N PRO A 56 -23.80 11.63 34.73
CA PRO A 56 -25.04 11.54 35.53
C PRO A 56 -24.88 10.68 36.79
N TYR A 57 -23.95 9.72 36.78
CA TYR A 57 -23.65 8.79 37.89
C TYR A 57 -22.36 9.14 38.65
N ARG A 58 -21.87 10.37 38.50
CA ARG A 58 -20.55 10.77 39.04
C ARG A 58 -20.50 10.63 40.57
N THR A 59 -21.50 11.15 41.26
CA THR A 59 -21.53 11.18 42.74
C THR A 59 -21.47 9.77 43.30
N GLU A 60 -22.33 8.90 42.78
CA GLU A 60 -22.41 7.48 43.17
C GLU A 60 -21.09 6.75 42.90
N MET A 61 -20.39 7.10 41.82
CA MET A 61 -19.14 6.46 41.43
C MET A 61 -17.96 6.91 42.31
N ILE A 62 -17.94 8.16 42.78
CA ILE A 62 -16.90 8.64 43.72
C ILE A 62 -17.21 8.16 45.13
N GLU A 63 -18.42 8.36 45.62
CA GLU A 63 -18.78 8.12 47.02
C GLU A 63 -18.97 6.63 47.33
N GLY A 64 -19.30 5.84 46.30
CA GLY A 64 -19.58 4.41 46.43
C GLY A 64 -21.02 4.17 46.86
N ALA A 65 -21.88 3.84 45.88
CA ALA A 65 -23.23 3.39 46.15
C ALA A 65 -23.27 1.92 46.63
N PRO A 66 -24.30 1.50 47.38
CA PRO A 66 -24.50 0.09 47.75
C PRO A 66 -24.45 -0.84 46.52
N GLY A 67 -23.65 -1.91 46.59
CA GLY A 67 -23.44 -2.84 45.47
C GLY A 67 -22.27 -2.47 44.54
N TRP A 68 -21.54 -1.37 44.82
CA TRP A 68 -20.39 -0.91 44.01
C TRP A 68 -19.06 -1.13 44.75
N GLU A 69 -19.03 -2.03 45.73
CA GLU A 69 -17.86 -2.27 46.59
C GLU A 69 -16.66 -2.73 45.76
N LYS A 70 -16.90 -3.54 44.70
CA LYS A 70 -15.86 -3.94 43.75
C LYS A 70 -15.20 -2.72 43.08
N GLU A 71 -15.93 -1.62 42.90
CA GLU A 71 -15.42 -0.42 42.23
C GLU A 71 -14.44 0.41 43.05
N GLN A 72 -14.43 0.19 44.37
CA GLN A 72 -13.52 0.84 45.30
C GLN A 72 -12.14 0.15 45.36
N LEU A 73 -12.05 -1.09 44.86
CA LEU A 73 -10.81 -1.86 44.85
C LEU A 73 -9.84 -1.34 43.79
N SER A 74 -8.55 -1.30 44.16
CA SER A 74 -7.47 -0.99 43.22
C SER A 74 -7.39 -2.04 42.11
N LEU A 75 -6.75 -1.69 40.98
CA LEU A 75 -6.48 -2.67 39.93
C LEU A 75 -5.69 -3.88 40.47
N SER A 76 -4.71 -3.64 41.35
CA SER A 76 -3.90 -4.70 41.95
C SER A 76 -4.75 -5.70 42.75
N ASP A 77 -5.68 -5.21 43.59
CA ASP A 77 -6.54 -6.06 44.42
C ASP A 77 -7.51 -6.89 43.56
N ARG A 78 -8.07 -6.27 42.51
CA ARG A 78 -8.96 -6.96 41.57
C ARG A 78 -8.21 -8.03 40.78
N LEU A 79 -7.01 -7.72 40.30
CA LEU A 79 -6.16 -8.68 39.61
C LEU A 79 -5.79 -9.84 40.55
N GLN A 80 -5.36 -9.58 41.78
CA GLN A 80 -5.02 -10.62 42.74
C GLN A 80 -6.21 -11.56 43.00
N THR A 81 -7.41 -11.00 43.15
CA THR A 81 -8.64 -11.78 43.32
C THR A 81 -8.93 -12.63 42.09
N ALA A 82 -8.88 -12.05 40.89
CA ALA A 82 -9.16 -12.75 39.63
C ALA A 82 -8.14 -13.86 39.35
N MET A 83 -6.84 -13.59 39.55
CA MET A 83 -5.73 -14.53 39.35
C MET A 83 -5.78 -15.74 40.30
N SER A 84 -6.47 -15.63 41.43
CA SER A 84 -6.66 -16.76 42.35
C SER A 84 -7.62 -17.83 41.81
N ARG A 85 -8.46 -17.48 40.82
CA ARG A 85 -9.53 -18.34 40.30
C ARG A 85 -9.42 -18.62 38.80
N HIS A 86 -8.82 -17.71 38.03
CA HIS A 86 -8.80 -17.75 36.57
C HIS A 86 -7.37 -17.67 36.03
N ARG A 87 -7.17 -18.23 34.83
CA ARG A 87 -5.87 -18.22 34.14
C ARG A 87 -5.78 -17.14 33.07
N VAL A 88 -6.92 -16.65 32.60
CA VAL A 88 -7.02 -15.49 31.72
C VAL A 88 -7.77 -14.39 32.46
N ILE A 89 -7.24 -13.16 32.45
CA ILE A 89 -7.91 -12.00 33.02
C ILE A 89 -7.99 -10.95 31.93
N PHE A 90 -9.19 -10.54 31.54
CA PHE A 90 -9.40 -9.53 30.52
C PHE A 90 -9.86 -8.22 31.15
N CYS A 91 -9.01 -7.20 31.09
CA CYS A 91 -9.30 -5.87 31.58
C CYS A 91 -9.66 -4.95 30.41
N LYS A 92 -10.92 -4.55 30.31
CA LYS A 92 -11.35 -3.49 29.39
C LYS A 92 -10.97 -2.14 29.99
N HIS A 93 -10.21 -1.33 29.26
CA HIS A 93 -9.85 0.05 29.64
C HIS A 93 -10.28 1.03 28.54
N MET A 94 -10.69 2.24 28.93
CA MET A 94 -10.70 3.37 28.01
C MET A 94 -9.29 3.96 27.93
N ALA A 95 -8.86 4.33 26.73
CA ALA A 95 -7.50 4.83 26.49
C ALA A 95 -7.17 6.06 27.36
N LYS A 96 -8.14 6.97 27.53
CA LYS A 96 -8.01 8.17 28.39
C LYS A 96 -7.78 7.86 29.88
N HIS A 97 -8.04 6.63 30.34
CA HIS A 97 -7.78 6.20 31.73
C HIS A 97 -6.34 5.77 31.93
N ALA A 98 -5.53 5.66 30.87
CA ALA A 98 -4.13 5.24 30.94
C ALA A 98 -3.23 6.02 31.91
N PRO A 99 -3.44 7.32 32.20
CA PRO A 99 -2.66 8.01 33.23
C PRO A 99 -2.75 7.36 34.63
N GLN A 100 -3.76 6.54 34.88
CA GLN A 100 -3.95 5.79 36.13
C GLN A 100 -3.24 4.44 36.14
N PHE A 101 -2.52 4.09 35.07
CA PHE A 101 -1.84 2.81 34.92
C PHE A 101 -0.33 3.00 34.90
N ASP A 102 0.36 2.44 35.89
CA ASP A 102 1.81 2.38 35.89
C ASP A 102 2.29 1.13 35.14
N PHE A 103 2.74 1.31 33.89
CA PHE A 103 3.31 0.24 33.07
C PHE A 103 4.53 -0.45 33.70
N LYS A 104 5.23 0.20 34.63
CA LYS A 104 6.39 -0.40 35.33
C LYS A 104 5.97 -1.29 36.50
N GLN A 105 4.77 -1.08 37.04
CA GLN A 105 4.24 -1.88 38.17
C GLN A 105 3.82 -3.29 37.73
N TYR A 106 3.54 -3.49 36.44
CA TYR A 106 3.02 -4.75 35.89
C TYR A 106 3.96 -5.38 34.86
N PRO A 107 5.22 -5.72 35.22
CA PRO A 107 6.13 -6.41 34.30
C PRO A 107 5.74 -7.89 34.15
N ASP A 108 6.17 -8.50 33.05
CA ASP A 108 6.13 -9.96 32.90
C ASP A 108 6.96 -10.64 34.00
N THR A 109 6.40 -11.70 34.58
CA THR A 109 7.05 -12.53 35.61
C THR A 109 7.10 -13.99 35.17
N GLU A 110 7.67 -14.85 36.01
CA GLU A 110 7.65 -16.30 35.78
C GLU A 110 6.23 -16.86 35.75
N THR A 111 5.30 -16.25 36.49
CA THR A 111 3.93 -16.78 36.71
C THR A 111 2.83 -15.98 36.02
N VAL A 112 3.06 -14.68 35.75
CA VAL A 112 2.07 -13.76 35.15
C VAL A 112 2.66 -13.09 33.91
N ARG A 113 1.89 -13.04 32.83
CA ARG A 113 2.20 -12.31 31.60
C ARG A 113 1.18 -11.20 31.39
N HIS A 114 1.66 -9.99 31.16
CA HIS A 114 0.84 -8.84 30.81
C HIS A 114 0.86 -8.63 29.30
N LYS A 115 -0.32 -8.69 28.68
CA LYS A 115 -0.53 -8.45 27.24
C LYS A 115 -1.35 -7.20 27.04
N HIS A 116 -1.01 -6.43 26.02
CA HIS A 116 -1.70 -5.19 25.70
C HIS A 116 -2.39 -5.31 24.34
N VAL A 117 -3.66 -4.94 24.29
CA VAL A 117 -4.45 -4.87 23.06
C VAL A 117 -4.89 -3.41 22.87
N LEU A 118 -4.63 -2.84 21.70
CA LEU A 118 -5.10 -1.52 21.30
C LEU A 118 -6.28 -1.70 20.35
N LEU A 119 -7.50 -1.49 20.86
CA LEU A 119 -8.72 -1.59 20.08
C LEU A 119 -9.05 -0.24 19.45
N ILE A 120 -8.86 -0.16 18.13
CA ILE A 120 -9.11 1.04 17.32
C ILE A 120 -10.44 0.92 16.55
N ARG A 121 -10.95 2.07 16.11
CA ARG A 121 -12.09 2.17 15.19
C ARG A 121 -11.91 3.39 14.31
N ASP A 122 -12.48 3.33 13.10
CA ASP A 122 -12.59 4.48 12.22
C ASP A 122 -13.16 5.70 12.98
N PRO A 123 -12.41 6.83 13.06
CA PRO A 123 -12.86 8.03 13.74
C PRO A 123 -14.18 8.59 13.21
N VAL A 124 -14.47 8.42 11.92
CA VAL A 124 -15.76 8.80 11.32
C VAL A 124 -16.89 7.99 11.94
N ALA A 125 -16.67 6.69 12.18
CA ALA A 125 -17.64 5.83 12.87
C ALA A 125 -17.86 6.27 14.31
N VAL A 126 -16.77 6.54 15.05
CA VAL A 126 -16.83 7.00 16.44
C VAL A 126 -17.63 8.30 16.54
N LEU A 127 -17.24 9.31 15.75
CA LEU A 127 -17.87 10.64 15.71
C LEU A 127 -19.33 10.59 15.26
N SER A 128 -19.66 9.79 14.25
CA SER A 128 -21.06 9.63 13.80
C SER A 128 -21.96 9.04 14.90
N SER A 129 -21.38 8.28 15.82
CA SER A 129 -22.09 7.67 16.95
C SER A 129 -22.07 8.53 18.22
N TRP A 130 -21.33 9.65 18.23
CA TRP A 130 -21.14 10.49 19.41
C TRP A 130 -22.45 11.09 19.93
N LYS A 131 -23.27 11.65 19.02
CA LYS A 131 -24.58 12.23 19.36
C LYS A 131 -25.59 11.22 19.92
N GLN A 132 -25.35 9.91 19.76
CA GLN A 132 -26.22 8.87 20.33
C GLN A 132 -26.04 8.71 21.85
N SER A 133 -25.04 9.38 22.44
CA SER A 133 -24.75 9.33 23.89
C SER A 133 -24.74 10.73 24.52
N SER A 134 -25.48 11.69 23.94
CA SER A 134 -25.57 13.06 24.44
C SER A 134 -26.16 13.15 25.85
N GLU A 135 -26.97 12.18 26.26
CA GLU A 135 -27.46 12.07 27.65
C GLU A 135 -26.33 11.84 28.67
N VAL A 136 -25.15 11.36 28.24
CA VAL A 136 -24.02 11.07 29.12
C VAL A 136 -22.87 12.07 28.98
N HIS A 137 -22.68 12.64 27.79
CA HIS A 137 -21.61 13.61 27.50
C HIS A 137 -22.11 15.04 27.29
N GLY A 138 -23.42 15.28 27.32
CA GLY A 138 -24.03 16.55 26.92
C GLY A 138 -24.06 16.73 25.40
N GLU A 139 -24.35 17.96 24.96
CA GLU A 139 -24.27 18.35 23.54
C GLU A 139 -22.87 18.84 23.14
N ASP A 140 -21.86 18.54 23.96
CA ASP A 140 -20.50 19.03 23.79
C ASP A 140 -19.83 18.50 22.51
N ILE A 141 -18.98 19.35 21.93
CA ILE A 141 -18.14 19.02 20.78
C ILE A 141 -17.02 18.07 21.26
N PRO A 142 -16.88 16.86 20.69
CA PRO A 142 -15.89 15.89 21.12
C PRO A 142 -14.48 16.45 20.91
N THR A 143 -13.64 16.28 21.93
CA THR A 143 -12.20 16.59 21.81
C THR A 143 -11.41 15.36 21.36
N ALA A 144 -10.19 15.57 20.83
CA ALA A 144 -9.31 14.45 20.44
C ALA A 144 -8.94 13.56 21.64
N SER A 145 -8.85 14.14 22.84
CA SER A 145 -8.64 13.41 24.09
C SER A 145 -9.85 12.53 24.45
N GLU A 146 -11.06 12.98 24.14
CA GLU A 146 -12.25 12.17 24.37
C GLU A 146 -12.34 10.95 23.44
N ILE A 147 -11.91 11.07 22.18
CA ILE A 147 -11.83 9.91 21.27
C ILE A 147 -10.71 8.95 21.68
N GLY A 148 -9.65 9.44 22.33
CA GLY A 148 -8.63 8.59 22.95
C GLY A 148 -7.65 7.93 21.98
N LEU A 149 -7.71 8.22 20.68
CA LEU A 149 -6.75 7.67 19.70
C LEU A 149 -5.32 8.21 19.93
N LEU A 150 -5.18 9.44 20.43
CA LEU A 150 -3.88 9.97 20.84
C LEU A 150 -3.35 9.30 22.12
N ASP A 151 -4.24 8.99 23.08
CA ASP A 151 -3.86 8.26 24.28
C ASP A 151 -3.41 6.83 23.94
N LEU A 152 -4.04 6.19 22.95
CA LEU A 152 -3.57 4.89 22.43
C LEU A 152 -2.14 4.99 21.87
N LEU A 153 -1.73 6.12 21.27
CA LEU A 153 -0.35 6.29 20.79
C LEU A 153 0.63 6.35 21.97
N GLN A 154 0.25 7.05 23.04
CA GLN A 154 1.07 7.11 24.25
C GLN A 154 1.20 5.73 24.90
N ILE A 155 0.11 4.97 24.99
CA ILE A 155 0.12 3.59 25.47
C ILE A 155 1.04 2.73 24.58
N HIS A 156 0.90 2.83 23.26
CA HIS A 156 1.72 2.07 22.30
C HIS A 156 3.21 2.34 22.49
N ALA A 157 3.59 3.61 22.70
CA ALA A 157 4.97 4.00 23.00
C ALA A 157 5.44 3.45 24.36
N ALA A 158 4.59 3.49 25.39
CA ALA A 158 4.93 3.00 26.74
C ALA A 158 5.19 1.49 26.78
N VAL A 159 4.47 0.70 25.96
CA VAL A 159 4.61 -0.76 25.89
C VAL A 159 5.61 -1.22 24.81
N SER A 160 6.45 -0.32 24.31
CA SER A 160 7.55 -0.63 23.38
C SER A 160 7.14 -1.43 22.14
N ASN A 161 5.99 -1.11 21.53
CA ASN A 161 5.42 -1.81 20.37
C ASN A 161 5.03 -3.28 20.62
N ALA A 162 4.95 -3.74 21.87
CA ALA A 162 4.54 -5.11 22.21
C ALA A 162 3.02 -5.33 22.16
N ALA A 163 2.23 -4.29 21.85
CA ALA A 163 0.77 -4.37 21.85
C ALA A 163 0.21 -4.92 20.53
N VAL A 164 -0.87 -5.70 20.63
CA VAL A 164 -1.66 -6.14 19.48
C VAL A 164 -2.63 -5.05 19.08
N VAL A 165 -2.56 -4.57 17.84
CA VAL A 165 -3.50 -3.57 17.30
C VAL A 165 -4.67 -4.26 16.63
N LEU A 166 -5.89 -4.00 17.10
CA LEU A 166 -7.12 -4.64 16.63
C LEU A 166 -8.11 -3.60 16.11
N ASN A 167 -8.58 -3.73 14.86
CA ASN A 167 -9.61 -2.83 14.30
C ASN A 167 -10.99 -3.45 14.53
N SER A 168 -11.80 -2.76 15.31
CA SER A 168 -13.16 -3.19 15.65
C SER A 168 -14.11 -3.28 14.46
N ASP A 169 -13.89 -2.54 13.35
CA ASP A 169 -14.70 -2.69 12.13
C ASP A 169 -14.35 -4.01 11.41
N GLY A 170 -13.06 -4.40 11.38
CA GLY A 170 -12.61 -5.69 10.84
C GLY A 170 -13.06 -6.88 11.69
N LEU A 171 -13.04 -6.73 13.02
CA LEU A 171 -13.55 -7.74 13.96
C LEU A 171 -15.03 -8.07 13.70
N VAL A 172 -15.86 -7.11 13.28
CA VAL A 172 -17.27 -7.36 12.96
C VAL A 172 -17.46 -7.99 11.58
N GLN A 173 -16.57 -7.71 10.63
CA GLN A 173 -16.64 -8.27 9.28
C GLN A 173 -16.28 -9.76 9.23
N ASN A 174 -15.32 -10.19 10.05
CA ASN A 174 -14.94 -11.60 10.15
C ASN A 174 -14.54 -11.99 11.59
N PRO A 175 -15.52 -12.06 12.51
CA PRO A 175 -15.22 -12.28 13.93
C PRO A 175 -14.46 -13.57 14.23
N PRO A 176 -14.82 -14.76 13.67
CA PRO A 176 -14.12 -16.00 14.00
C PRO A 176 -12.62 -15.95 13.67
N GLN A 177 -12.27 -15.45 12.49
CA GLN A 177 -10.88 -15.35 12.07
C GLN A 177 -10.10 -14.38 12.96
N ILE A 178 -10.64 -13.17 13.16
CA ILE A 178 -9.94 -12.12 13.91
C ILE A 178 -9.79 -12.50 15.39
N LEU A 179 -10.78 -13.13 16.00
CA LEU A 179 -10.67 -13.63 17.38
C LEU A 179 -9.63 -14.75 17.50
N LYS A 180 -9.52 -15.63 16.51
CA LYS A 180 -8.48 -16.67 16.47
C LYS A 180 -7.09 -16.05 16.39
N GLU A 181 -6.88 -15.10 15.47
CA GLU A 181 -5.61 -14.37 15.32
C GLU A 181 -5.24 -13.57 16.58
N LEU A 182 -6.24 -13.00 17.25
CA LEU A 182 -6.07 -12.32 18.54
C LEU A 182 -5.61 -13.31 19.62
N CYS A 183 -6.29 -14.46 19.75
CA CYS A 183 -5.93 -15.49 20.72
C CYS A 183 -4.51 -16.02 20.49
N ASP A 184 -4.14 -16.29 19.23
CA ASP A 184 -2.81 -16.71 18.83
C ASP A 184 -1.74 -15.66 19.23
N SER A 185 -2.02 -14.37 18.98
CA SER A 185 -1.13 -13.27 19.34
C SER A 185 -0.99 -13.08 20.86
N LEU A 186 -2.04 -13.40 21.61
CA LEU A 186 -2.07 -13.36 23.07
C LEU A 186 -1.49 -14.63 23.71
N ASN A 187 -1.20 -15.67 22.91
CA ASN A 187 -0.76 -17.00 23.36
C ASN A 187 -1.75 -17.65 24.34
N ILE A 188 -3.02 -17.65 23.96
CA ILE A 188 -4.13 -18.33 24.64
C ILE A 188 -4.93 -19.15 23.62
N PRO A 189 -5.60 -20.26 24.01
CA PRO A 189 -6.40 -21.03 23.07
C PRO A 189 -7.67 -20.27 22.67
N TYR A 190 -8.00 -20.26 21.39
CA TYR A 190 -9.32 -19.81 20.90
C TYR A 190 -10.41 -20.79 21.33
N THR A 191 -11.59 -20.27 21.67
CA THR A 191 -12.78 -21.09 22.01
C THR A 191 -14.01 -20.55 21.30
N GLU A 192 -14.81 -21.42 20.69
CA GLU A 192 -16.06 -21.05 19.98
C GLU A 192 -17.07 -20.31 20.88
N GLN A 193 -17.03 -20.51 22.20
CA GLN A 193 -17.87 -19.80 23.17
C GLN A 193 -17.71 -18.27 23.06
N MET A 194 -16.53 -17.79 22.64
CA MET A 194 -16.25 -16.37 22.43
C MET A 194 -17.16 -15.72 21.38
N MET A 195 -17.86 -16.51 20.57
CA MET A 195 -18.79 -16.03 19.56
C MET A 195 -20.15 -15.61 20.10
N ARG A 196 -20.55 -16.04 21.31
CA ARG A 196 -21.91 -15.89 21.82
C ARG A 196 -21.93 -15.47 23.29
N TRP A 197 -22.93 -14.68 23.67
CA TRP A 197 -23.19 -14.28 25.05
C TRP A 197 -24.69 -14.15 25.31
N LYS A 198 -25.08 -14.02 26.58
CA LYS A 198 -26.49 -13.82 26.97
C LYS A 198 -26.88 -12.36 26.73
N SER A 199 -28.15 -12.13 26.40
CA SER A 199 -28.71 -10.76 26.39
C SER A 199 -29.00 -10.31 27.82
N GLY A 200 -28.87 -9.01 28.09
CA GLY A 200 -29.07 -8.38 29.40
C GLY A 200 -27.77 -7.94 30.07
N PRO A 201 -27.84 -7.46 31.32
CA PRO A 201 -26.68 -7.07 32.11
C PRO A 201 -25.84 -8.29 32.54
N HIS A 202 -24.53 -8.08 32.65
CA HIS A 202 -23.55 -9.10 33.01
C HIS A 202 -22.93 -8.83 34.39
N GLU A 203 -22.41 -9.86 35.06
CA GLU A 203 -21.78 -9.71 36.37
C GLU A 203 -20.51 -8.84 36.28
N CYS A 204 -19.79 -8.93 35.16
CA CYS A 204 -18.61 -8.12 34.92
C CYS A 204 -18.93 -6.62 34.73
N ASP A 205 -20.18 -6.25 34.40
CA ASP A 205 -20.55 -4.88 34.09
C ASP A 205 -20.21 -3.92 35.23
N GLY A 206 -19.60 -2.79 34.86
CA GLY A 206 -19.44 -1.66 35.76
C GLY A 206 -20.79 -0.96 36.02
N PRO A 207 -20.90 -0.20 37.10
CA PRO A 207 -22.14 0.46 37.48
C PRO A 207 -22.66 1.48 36.45
N TRP A 208 -21.82 1.96 35.53
CA TRP A 208 -22.19 2.85 34.43
C TRP A 208 -22.86 2.13 33.25
N ALA A 209 -22.95 0.80 33.26
CA ALA A 209 -23.58 0.01 32.20
C ALA A 209 -25.01 0.48 31.80
N PRO A 210 -25.89 0.90 32.74
CA PRO A 210 -27.21 1.41 32.41
C PRO A 210 -27.25 2.64 31.50
N TRP A 211 -26.12 3.33 31.29
CA TRP A 211 -26.03 4.48 30.37
C TRP A 211 -25.30 4.17 29.06
N TRP A 212 -24.46 3.13 29.05
CA TRP A 212 -23.55 2.86 27.93
C TRP A 212 -23.91 1.60 27.14
N TYR A 213 -24.52 0.60 27.78
CA TYR A 213 -24.53 -0.78 27.27
C TYR A 213 -25.85 -1.22 26.66
N HIS A 214 -26.82 -0.32 26.52
CA HIS A 214 -28.13 -0.62 25.92
C HIS A 214 -28.06 -1.45 24.63
N GLN A 215 -27.16 -1.09 23.71
CA GLN A 215 -27.02 -1.79 22.42
C GLN A 215 -26.43 -3.20 22.58
N VAL A 216 -25.42 -3.36 23.44
CA VAL A 216 -24.77 -4.68 23.63
C VAL A 216 -25.64 -5.61 24.48
N HIS A 217 -26.39 -5.08 25.45
CA HIS A 217 -27.37 -5.85 26.23
C HIS A 217 -28.49 -6.45 25.36
N GLN A 218 -28.78 -5.86 24.19
CA GLN A 218 -29.75 -6.42 23.22
C GLN A 218 -29.13 -7.46 22.26
N SER A 219 -27.81 -7.66 22.33
CA SER A 219 -27.09 -8.60 21.46
C SER A 219 -26.85 -9.95 22.15
N VAL A 220 -26.58 -10.99 21.35
CA VAL A 220 -26.34 -12.37 21.83
C VAL A 220 -25.05 -12.98 21.30
N GLY A 221 -24.17 -12.18 20.70
CA GLY A 221 -22.95 -12.64 20.05
C GLY A 221 -22.49 -11.79 18.89
N TRP A 222 -21.41 -12.26 18.24
CA TRP A 222 -20.91 -11.75 16.96
C TRP A 222 -21.70 -12.35 15.78
N ASN A 223 -23.01 -12.07 15.68
CA ASN A 223 -23.87 -12.60 14.61
C ASN A 223 -23.95 -11.67 13.38
N GLU A 224 -24.09 -12.26 12.19
CA GLU A 224 -24.20 -11.58 10.88
C GLU A 224 -25.39 -10.61 10.78
N SER A 225 -26.46 -10.79 11.57
CA SER A 225 -27.65 -9.93 11.52
C SER A 225 -27.45 -8.50 12.07
N ASN A 226 -26.29 -8.20 12.67
CA ASN A 226 -25.91 -6.85 13.08
C ASN A 226 -25.23 -6.03 11.96
N HIS A 227 -25.14 -6.57 10.74
CA HIS A 227 -24.87 -5.78 9.53
C HIS A 227 -26.09 -4.91 9.19
N THR A 228 -26.48 -4.01 10.11
CA THR A 228 -27.36 -2.90 9.73
C THR A 228 -26.71 -2.21 8.55
N GLU A 229 -27.47 -2.04 7.47
CA GLU A 229 -27.21 -1.15 6.34
C GLU A 229 -26.25 -0.05 6.78
N THR A 230 -25.11 0.09 6.11
CA THR A 230 -24.20 1.20 6.34
C THR A 230 -24.97 2.49 6.12
N ARG A 231 -25.63 2.98 7.18
CA ARG A 231 -26.16 4.34 7.24
C ARG A 231 -24.99 5.23 6.88
N TYR A 232 -25.18 6.12 5.92
CA TYR A 232 -24.17 7.08 5.52
C TYR A 232 -23.59 7.72 6.78
N ARG A 233 -22.32 7.43 7.09
CA ARG A 233 -21.66 7.98 8.27
C ARG A 233 -21.43 9.46 7.97
N THR A 234 -22.14 10.34 8.67
CA THR A 234 -21.92 11.78 8.59
C THR A 234 -21.19 12.26 9.83
N VAL A 235 -20.24 13.16 9.64
CA VAL A 235 -19.55 13.87 10.72
C VAL A 235 -19.99 15.32 10.62
N PRO A 236 -20.66 15.86 11.66
CA PRO A 236 -20.99 17.28 11.71
C PRO A 236 -19.74 18.15 11.52
N VAL A 237 -19.89 19.31 10.86
CA VAL A 237 -18.76 20.19 10.52
C VAL A 237 -18.00 20.63 11.79
N GLU A 238 -18.72 20.82 12.88
CA GLU A 238 -18.15 21.17 14.18
C GLU A 238 -17.17 20.10 14.73
N PHE A 239 -17.25 18.84 14.28
CA PHE A 239 -16.37 17.74 14.70
C PHE A 239 -15.15 17.57 13.80
N GLN A 240 -15.05 18.35 12.71
CA GLN A 240 -13.96 18.24 11.73
C GLN A 240 -12.56 18.42 12.34
N PRO A 241 -12.30 19.37 13.27
CA PRO A 241 -10.99 19.48 13.91
C PRO A 241 -10.60 18.22 14.69
N CYS A 242 -11.57 17.60 15.37
CA CYS A 242 -11.37 16.37 16.12
C CYS A 242 -11.09 15.18 15.18
N LEU A 243 -11.83 15.10 14.06
CA LEU A 243 -11.61 14.10 13.01
C LEU A 243 -10.20 14.21 12.43
N GLN A 244 -9.74 15.41 12.07
CA GLN A 244 -8.42 15.61 11.44
C GLN A 244 -7.27 15.07 12.31
N VAL A 245 -7.29 15.38 13.61
CA VAL A 245 -6.26 14.92 14.55
C VAL A 245 -6.37 13.41 14.78
N SER A 246 -7.59 12.90 14.98
CA SER A 246 -7.83 11.48 15.26
C SER A 246 -7.52 10.58 14.06
N TYR A 247 -7.76 11.06 12.84
CA TYR A 247 -7.53 10.30 11.62
C TYR A 247 -6.05 10.02 11.37
N ALA A 248 -5.15 10.96 11.70
CA ALA A 248 -3.71 10.74 11.59
C ALA A 248 -3.24 9.59 12.51
N ALA A 249 -3.69 9.57 13.77
CA ALA A 249 -3.40 8.50 14.71
C ALA A 249 -3.98 7.15 14.26
N TYR A 250 -5.23 7.16 13.77
CA TYR A 250 -5.86 5.96 13.21
C TYR A 250 -5.08 5.39 12.02
N GLN A 251 -4.65 6.24 11.08
CA GLN A 251 -3.84 5.81 9.93
C GLN A 251 -2.53 5.16 10.38
N TYR A 252 -1.85 5.73 11.37
CA TYR A 252 -0.66 5.11 11.96
C TYR A 252 -0.96 3.70 12.49
N PHE A 253 -2.02 3.51 13.28
CA PHE A 253 -2.38 2.19 13.77
C PHE A 253 -2.74 1.19 12.67
N MET A 254 -3.37 1.64 11.59
CA MET A 254 -3.65 0.78 10.43
C MET A 254 -2.36 0.25 9.80
N THR A 255 -1.25 0.98 9.88
CA THR A 255 0.07 0.50 9.41
C THR A 255 0.64 -0.62 10.28
N LEU A 256 0.23 -0.71 11.55
CA LEU A 256 0.70 -1.71 12.51
C LEU A 256 -0.11 -3.00 12.47
N GLN A 257 -1.28 -2.98 11.84
CA GLN A 257 -2.07 -4.19 11.66
C GLN A 257 -1.34 -5.15 10.72
N LYS A 258 -1.37 -6.44 11.07
CA LYS A 258 -0.99 -7.49 10.12
C LYS A 258 -1.96 -7.38 8.95
N GLN A 259 -1.49 -6.77 7.87
CA GLN A 259 -2.24 -6.72 6.64
C GLN A 259 -2.42 -8.18 6.18
N PRO A 260 -3.62 -8.57 5.72
CA PRO A 260 -3.77 -9.87 5.08
C PRO A 260 -2.70 -9.93 4.00
N VAL A 261 -1.81 -10.92 4.10
CA VAL A 261 -0.92 -11.25 2.99
C VAL A 261 -1.86 -11.73 1.91
N ILE A 262 -2.29 -10.82 1.03
CA ILE A 262 -2.97 -11.21 -0.19
C ILE A 262 -1.98 -12.15 -0.87
N PRO A 263 -2.30 -13.43 -1.10
CA PRO A 263 -1.38 -14.39 -1.68
C PRO A 263 -1.25 -14.11 -3.18
N PHE A 264 -0.64 -12.97 -3.50
CA PHE A 264 0.08 -12.79 -4.74
C PHE A 264 1.55 -12.87 -4.36
N GLU A 265 2.15 -14.03 -4.63
CA GLU A 265 3.60 -14.18 -4.56
C GLU A 265 4.21 -13.16 -5.52
N TYR A 266 4.79 -12.09 -4.96
CA TYR A 266 5.75 -11.27 -5.68
C TYR A 266 6.76 -12.22 -6.32
N GLU A 267 7.02 -12.06 -7.61
CA GLU A 267 8.02 -12.90 -8.28
C GLU A 267 9.37 -12.85 -7.54
N ASP A 268 9.70 -11.67 -6.98
CA ASP A 268 10.79 -11.51 -6.03
C ASP A 268 10.24 -11.12 -4.64
N PRO A 269 10.46 -11.93 -3.58
CA PRO A 269 9.90 -11.69 -2.25
C PRO A 269 10.44 -10.40 -1.60
N ARG A 270 11.59 -9.89 -2.05
CA ARG A 270 12.15 -8.61 -1.56
C ARG A 270 11.25 -7.42 -1.89
N ASN A 271 10.34 -7.57 -2.87
CA ASN A 271 9.41 -6.51 -3.26
C ASN A 271 8.28 -6.25 -2.25
N ALA A 272 8.11 -7.11 -1.23
CA ALA A 272 7.03 -6.98 -0.24
C ALA A 272 7.16 -5.76 0.68
N HIS A 273 8.38 -5.30 0.94
CA HIS A 273 8.68 -4.24 1.92
C HIS A 273 9.38 -3.03 1.31
N LEU A 274 9.18 -2.78 0.02
CA LEU A 274 9.81 -1.66 -0.67
C LEU A 274 9.38 -0.31 -0.11
N LEU A 275 10.32 0.64 -0.15
CA LEU A 275 10.08 2.06 0.05
C LEU A 275 9.99 2.78 -1.30
N VAL A 276 8.94 3.57 -1.49
CA VAL A 276 8.66 4.36 -2.69
C VAL A 276 8.86 5.83 -2.35
N TYR A 277 9.63 6.57 -3.17
CA TYR A 277 9.75 8.02 -2.99
C TYR A 277 8.55 8.73 -3.62
N VAL A 278 7.93 9.63 -2.87
CA VAL A 278 6.89 10.55 -3.38
C VAL A 278 7.19 11.96 -2.86
N GLY A 279 7.20 12.96 -3.74
CA GLY A 279 7.49 14.34 -3.35
C GLY A 279 7.10 15.41 -4.36
N THR A 280 7.09 16.66 -3.90
CA THR A 280 6.93 17.86 -4.73
C THR A 280 8.11 18.82 -4.50
N PRO A 281 8.39 19.78 -5.40
CA PRO A 281 9.47 20.74 -5.18
C PRO A 281 9.23 21.61 -3.93
N SER A 282 7.97 21.88 -3.59
CA SER A 282 7.58 22.75 -2.48
C SER A 282 7.57 22.05 -1.11
N ARG A 283 7.31 20.73 -1.06
CA ARG A 283 7.22 19.95 0.19
C ARG A 283 8.39 18.99 0.40
N GLY A 284 9.31 18.92 -0.55
CA GLY A 284 10.31 17.86 -0.61
C GLY A 284 9.67 16.51 -0.89
N GLY A 285 10.46 15.44 -0.79
CA GLY A 285 9.94 14.08 -0.87
C GLY A 285 10.29 13.21 0.31
N ARG A 286 9.56 12.11 0.40
CA ARG A 286 9.63 11.14 1.50
C ARG A 286 9.58 9.73 0.93
N LEU A 287 10.27 8.83 1.61
CA LEU A 287 10.18 7.39 1.38
C LEU A 287 8.98 6.85 2.15
N ILE A 288 8.09 6.16 1.45
CA ILE A 288 6.83 5.64 1.98
C ILE A 288 6.79 4.12 1.75
N PRO A 289 6.41 3.30 2.73
CA PRO A 289 6.19 1.87 2.53
C PRO A 289 5.24 1.61 1.37
N ARG A 290 5.53 0.61 0.53
CA ARG A 290 4.76 0.25 -0.68
C ARG A 290 3.25 0.21 -0.45
N ILE A 291 2.82 -0.38 0.67
CA ILE A 291 1.41 -0.54 1.04
C ILE A 291 0.68 0.78 1.37
N GLN A 292 1.43 1.85 1.59
CA GLN A 292 0.93 3.20 1.93
C GLN A 292 1.24 4.22 0.83
N ALA A 293 2.10 3.87 -0.12
CA ALA A 293 2.53 4.78 -1.17
C ALA A 293 1.34 5.12 -2.08
N GLY A 294 1.02 6.41 -2.17
CA GLY A 294 -0.08 6.92 -2.96
C GLY A 294 0.04 8.43 -3.17
N ILE A 295 -0.78 8.93 -4.09
CA ILE A 295 -0.92 10.34 -4.39
C ILE A 295 -2.35 10.79 -4.11
N SER A 296 -2.53 12.10 -3.94
CA SER A 296 -3.85 12.69 -3.71
C SER A 296 -4.81 12.38 -4.87
N PRO A 297 -6.11 12.13 -4.60
CA PRO A 297 -7.15 12.12 -5.64
C PRO A 297 -7.26 13.46 -6.41
N TRP A 298 -6.68 14.53 -5.86
CA TRP A 298 -6.57 15.83 -6.51
C TRP A 298 -5.37 15.95 -7.45
N ASP A 299 -4.51 14.93 -7.55
CA ASP A 299 -3.40 14.90 -8.51
C ASP A 299 -3.92 14.71 -9.95
N SER A 300 -3.36 15.49 -10.87
CA SER A 300 -3.68 15.51 -12.30
C SER A 300 -3.64 14.11 -12.94
N SER A 301 -2.76 13.23 -12.48
CA SER A 301 -2.66 11.86 -13.00
C SER A 301 -3.89 11.00 -12.67
N VAL A 302 -4.53 11.22 -11.53
CA VAL A 302 -5.74 10.49 -11.10
C VAL A 302 -6.97 10.99 -11.86
N GLN A 303 -7.08 12.31 -12.06
CA GLN A 303 -8.26 12.91 -12.70
C GLN A 303 -8.27 12.76 -14.23
N GLY A 304 -7.10 12.67 -14.87
CA GLY A 304 -7.03 12.68 -16.33
C GLY A 304 -5.76 12.10 -16.95
N GLY A 305 -4.95 11.33 -16.21
CA GLY A 305 -3.74 10.70 -16.75
C GLY A 305 -2.60 11.67 -17.10
N ASP A 306 -2.68 12.92 -16.62
CA ASP A 306 -1.78 14.03 -16.92
C ASP A 306 -0.43 13.91 -16.18
N ALA A 307 0.40 12.99 -16.69
CA ALA A 307 1.72 12.65 -16.20
C ALA A 307 2.62 12.10 -17.32
N VAL A 308 3.93 12.19 -17.09
CA VAL A 308 4.99 11.59 -17.90
C VAL A 308 5.78 10.59 -17.08
N TRP A 309 6.44 9.63 -17.73
CA TRP A 309 7.19 8.61 -17.00
C TRP A 309 8.44 8.13 -17.75
N GLU A 310 9.29 7.36 -17.08
CA GLU A 310 10.44 6.66 -17.62
C GLU A 310 10.60 5.28 -16.95
N GLY A 311 11.16 4.34 -17.70
CA GLY A 311 11.64 3.05 -17.18
C GLY A 311 13.15 3.04 -17.23
N ILE A 312 13.83 2.80 -16.10
CA ILE A 312 15.29 2.81 -16.00
C ILE A 312 15.75 1.53 -15.30
N ARG A 313 16.80 0.89 -15.82
CA ARG A 313 17.39 -0.31 -15.22
C ARG A 313 18.69 -0.04 -14.47
N VAL A 314 18.89 -0.83 -13.42
CA VAL A 314 20.11 -0.88 -12.63
C VAL A 314 20.87 -2.15 -12.96
N TYR A 315 22.13 -2.01 -13.35
CA TYR A 315 23.06 -3.11 -13.59
C TYR A 315 24.37 -2.83 -12.87
N ARG A 316 24.86 -3.80 -12.09
CA ARG A 316 26.23 -3.80 -11.52
C ARG A 316 26.64 -2.44 -10.90
N GLY A 317 25.76 -1.86 -10.10
CA GLY A 317 25.97 -0.59 -9.41
C GLY A 317 25.78 0.66 -10.27
N LYS A 318 25.22 0.55 -11.49
CA LYS A 318 25.07 1.66 -12.44
C LYS A 318 23.65 1.72 -13.01
N LEU A 319 23.18 2.93 -13.31
CA LEU A 319 21.92 3.21 -14.01
C LEU A 319 22.20 3.34 -15.50
N LEU A 320 21.59 2.49 -16.33
CA LEU A 320 21.78 2.53 -17.78
C LEU A 320 21.00 3.72 -18.38
N HIS A 321 21.67 4.51 -19.21
CA HIS A 321 21.16 5.67 -19.95
C HIS A 321 20.44 6.75 -19.12
N LEU A 322 20.81 6.93 -17.84
CA LEU A 322 20.13 7.86 -16.92
C LEU A 322 19.92 9.26 -17.54
N ASP A 323 20.97 9.85 -18.10
CA ASP A 323 20.92 11.18 -18.69
C ASP A 323 19.95 11.30 -19.86
N GLN A 324 19.83 10.25 -20.67
CA GLN A 324 18.92 10.20 -21.82
C GLN A 324 17.47 10.07 -21.34
N HIS A 325 17.23 9.21 -20.35
CA HIS A 325 15.93 9.05 -19.71
C HIS A 325 15.45 10.35 -19.07
N LEU A 326 16.29 11.00 -18.25
CA LEU A 326 15.91 12.26 -17.60
C LEU A 326 15.67 13.38 -18.61
N ARG A 327 16.46 13.45 -19.68
CA ARG A 327 16.23 14.41 -20.77
C ARG A 327 14.88 14.18 -21.44
N ARG A 328 14.51 12.93 -21.75
CA ARG A 328 13.23 12.59 -22.37
C ARG A 328 12.04 12.86 -21.44
N LEU A 329 12.16 12.55 -20.15
CA LEU A 329 11.16 12.89 -19.13
C LEU A 329 10.90 14.40 -19.10
N LEU A 330 11.96 15.21 -19.00
CA LEU A 330 11.86 16.68 -18.94
C LEU A 330 11.35 17.28 -20.25
N ASN A 331 11.76 16.75 -21.40
CA ASN A 331 11.22 17.17 -22.70
C ASN A 331 9.72 16.85 -22.81
N SER A 332 9.29 15.68 -22.34
CA SER A 332 7.87 15.30 -22.31
C SER A 332 7.07 16.21 -21.39
N ALA A 333 7.59 16.50 -20.19
CA ALA A 333 6.98 17.45 -19.26
C ALA A 333 6.88 18.87 -19.86
N LYS A 334 7.92 19.30 -20.57
CA LYS A 334 7.93 20.59 -21.29
C LYS A 334 6.89 20.63 -22.41
N ALA A 335 6.77 19.56 -23.20
CA ALA A 335 5.75 19.44 -24.25
C ALA A 335 4.32 19.52 -23.68
N LEU A 336 4.09 18.95 -22.49
CA LEU A 336 2.82 19.07 -21.78
C LEU A 336 2.65 20.40 -21.02
N GLY A 337 3.63 21.30 -21.07
CA GLY A 337 3.56 22.61 -20.42
C GLY A 337 3.56 22.56 -18.89
N PHE A 338 4.25 21.56 -18.30
CA PHE A 338 4.37 21.48 -16.84
C PHE A 338 5.12 22.70 -16.29
N GLN A 339 4.72 23.16 -15.11
CA GLN A 339 5.34 24.28 -14.38
C GLN A 339 5.91 23.77 -13.05
N GLN A 340 6.88 24.49 -12.48
CA GLN A 340 7.54 24.09 -11.23
C GLN A 340 8.00 22.62 -11.31
N VAL A 341 8.72 22.32 -12.39
CA VAL A 341 9.22 20.97 -12.69
C VAL A 341 10.44 20.70 -11.81
N HIS A 342 10.52 19.50 -11.23
CA HIS A 342 11.74 19.06 -10.54
C HIS A 342 12.97 19.19 -11.45
N THR A 343 14.10 19.63 -10.90
CA THR A 343 15.36 19.68 -11.66
C THR A 343 15.93 18.27 -11.86
N LYS A 344 16.83 18.13 -12.84
CA LYS A 344 17.52 16.86 -13.09
C LYS A 344 18.24 16.35 -11.84
N GLU A 345 18.83 17.24 -11.06
CA GLU A 345 19.56 16.95 -9.83
C GLU A 345 18.61 16.46 -8.73
N GLN A 346 17.46 17.14 -8.55
CA GLN A 346 16.43 16.71 -7.60
C GLN A 346 15.90 15.31 -7.93
N ILE A 347 15.64 15.04 -9.22
CA ILE A 347 15.18 13.74 -9.68
C ILE A 347 16.26 12.67 -9.44
N THR A 348 17.51 12.97 -9.78
CA THR A 348 18.66 12.05 -9.58
C THR A 348 18.84 11.72 -8.10
N GLN A 349 18.73 12.72 -7.22
CA GLN A 349 18.85 12.51 -5.78
C GLN A 349 17.71 11.62 -5.24
N ALA A 350 16.47 11.83 -5.70
CA ALA A 350 15.34 10.99 -5.32
C ALA A 350 15.52 9.53 -5.78
N ILE A 351 16.08 9.32 -6.98
CA ILE A 351 16.44 8.00 -7.50
C ILE A 351 17.46 7.34 -6.56
N PHE A 352 18.57 8.02 -6.24
CA PHE A 352 19.60 7.46 -5.37
C PHE A 352 19.10 7.18 -3.96
N GLN A 353 18.29 8.06 -3.37
CA GLN A 353 17.66 7.83 -2.07
C GLN A 353 16.76 6.59 -2.09
N THR A 354 15.98 6.40 -3.15
CA THR A 354 15.09 5.24 -3.30
C THR A 354 15.89 3.95 -3.44
N LEU A 355 16.93 3.93 -4.27
CA LEU A 355 17.79 2.75 -4.43
C LEU A 355 18.54 2.43 -3.15
N ALA A 356 19.05 3.44 -2.43
CA ALA A 356 19.73 3.31 -1.15
C ALA A 356 18.85 2.65 -0.10
N ALA A 357 17.65 3.20 0.08
CA ALA A 357 16.70 2.72 1.09
C ALA A 357 16.21 1.29 0.85
N ASN A 358 16.29 0.81 -0.40
CA ASN A 358 15.91 -0.55 -0.78
C ASN A 358 17.10 -1.49 -1.01
N GLY A 359 18.35 -1.04 -0.76
CA GLY A 359 19.56 -1.84 -0.99
C GLY A 359 19.77 -2.26 -2.45
N MET A 360 19.25 -1.49 -3.40
CA MET A 360 19.26 -1.85 -4.82
C MET A 360 20.54 -1.41 -5.51
N ARG A 361 21.39 -2.38 -5.83
CA ARG A 361 22.63 -2.19 -6.60
C ARG A 361 22.63 -2.89 -7.94
N ASP A 362 21.75 -3.85 -8.16
CA ASP A 362 21.71 -4.63 -9.39
C ASP A 362 20.31 -5.22 -9.59
N GLY A 363 20.00 -5.70 -10.79
CA GLY A 363 18.78 -6.47 -11.06
C GLY A 363 17.47 -5.73 -10.74
N ALA A 364 17.50 -4.40 -10.69
CA ALA A 364 16.33 -3.57 -10.41
C ALA A 364 15.84 -2.86 -11.67
N HIS A 365 14.52 -2.66 -11.73
CA HIS A 365 13.88 -1.79 -12.71
C HIS A 365 13.05 -0.75 -11.98
N MET A 366 13.17 0.49 -12.42
CA MET A 366 12.51 1.63 -11.81
C MET A 366 11.56 2.29 -12.78
N ARG A 367 10.30 2.44 -12.35
CA ARG A 367 9.33 3.35 -12.96
C ARG A 367 9.43 4.71 -12.28
N LEU A 368 9.94 5.68 -13.02
CA LEU A 368 10.00 7.08 -12.64
C LEU A 368 8.78 7.80 -13.22
N THR A 369 7.94 8.42 -12.40
CA THR A 369 6.76 9.15 -12.87
C THR A 369 6.79 10.58 -12.38
N LEU A 370 6.43 11.52 -13.25
CA LEU A 370 6.27 12.92 -12.94
C LEU A 370 4.87 13.36 -13.37
N THR A 371 4.03 13.71 -12.41
CA THR A 371 2.69 14.24 -12.67
C THR A 371 2.73 15.75 -12.80
N ARG A 372 1.72 16.38 -13.41
CA ARG A 372 1.58 17.85 -13.36
C ARG A 372 1.42 18.37 -11.92
N GLY A 373 0.97 17.52 -11.01
CA GLY A 373 0.83 17.80 -9.59
C GLY A 373 -0.61 17.83 -9.10
N GLU A 374 -0.76 18.12 -7.81
CA GLU A 374 -2.06 18.34 -7.17
C GLU A 374 -2.73 19.63 -7.67
N LYS A 375 -4.06 19.56 -7.80
CA LYS A 375 -4.92 20.72 -8.05
C LYS A 375 -5.57 21.17 -6.74
N TYR A 376 -5.83 22.47 -6.61
CA TYR A 376 -6.65 22.96 -5.50
C TYR A 376 -8.16 22.72 -5.73
N SER A 377 -8.57 22.41 -6.97
CA SER A 377 -9.96 22.08 -7.33
C SER A 377 -9.99 21.11 -8.51
N SER A 378 -11.02 20.26 -8.58
CA SER A 378 -11.20 19.25 -9.63
C SER A 378 -11.60 19.92 -10.92
N SER A 379 -10.80 19.74 -11.97
CA SER A 379 -11.07 20.25 -13.31
C SER A 379 -9.99 19.80 -14.30
N MET A 380 -10.35 19.75 -15.58
CA MET A 380 -9.42 19.52 -16.67
C MET A 380 -8.44 20.69 -16.91
N ASN A 381 -8.73 21.90 -16.40
CA ASN A 381 -7.87 23.05 -16.64
C ASN A 381 -6.55 22.95 -15.83
N PRO A 382 -5.37 23.00 -16.48
CA PRO A 382 -4.08 22.88 -15.79
C PRO A 382 -3.71 24.10 -14.94
N VAL A 383 -4.42 25.23 -15.05
CA VAL A 383 -4.18 26.43 -14.20
C VAL A 383 -4.35 26.15 -12.71
N PHE A 384 -5.10 25.12 -12.36
CA PHE A 384 -5.35 24.74 -10.96
C PHE A 384 -4.21 23.93 -10.32
N ASN A 385 -3.22 23.50 -11.11
CA ASN A 385 -2.01 22.83 -10.63
C ASN A 385 -1.03 23.86 -10.03
N VAL A 386 -1.29 24.26 -8.79
CA VAL A 386 -0.54 25.34 -8.12
C VAL A 386 0.59 24.83 -7.21
N TYR A 387 0.64 23.53 -6.93
CA TYR A 387 1.58 22.94 -5.95
C TYR A 387 2.88 22.39 -6.56
N GLY A 388 3.03 22.50 -7.89
CA GLY A 388 4.15 21.97 -8.66
C GLY A 388 4.05 20.46 -8.94
N THR A 389 4.97 19.95 -9.74
CA THR A 389 4.95 18.53 -10.18
C THR A 389 5.06 17.55 -9.01
N THR A 390 4.41 16.39 -9.09
CA THR A 390 4.61 15.28 -8.13
C THR A 390 5.58 14.26 -8.74
N LEU A 391 6.73 14.04 -8.10
CA LEU A 391 7.70 13.02 -8.48
C LEU A 391 7.44 11.72 -7.71
N ILE A 392 7.37 10.61 -8.42
CA ILE A 392 7.19 9.27 -7.88
C ILE A 392 8.34 8.39 -8.40
N VAL A 393 9.08 7.77 -7.48
CA VAL A 393 10.14 6.81 -7.81
C VAL A 393 9.77 5.45 -7.25
N LEU A 394 9.38 4.55 -8.15
CA LEU A 394 9.00 3.18 -7.83
C LEU A 394 10.04 2.23 -8.42
N ALA A 395 10.91 1.69 -7.57
CA ALA A 395 11.91 0.69 -7.96
C ALA A 395 11.53 -0.70 -7.44
N GLU A 396 11.70 -1.72 -8.26
CA GLU A 396 11.43 -3.13 -7.92
C GLU A 396 12.62 -4.01 -8.31
N TRP A 397 12.88 -5.05 -7.51
CA TRP A 397 13.71 -6.17 -7.93
C TRP A 397 12.99 -6.90 -9.06
N LYS A 398 13.59 -6.86 -10.26
CA LYS A 398 12.93 -7.31 -11.49
C LYS A 398 13.97 -7.93 -12.43
N PRO A 399 14.15 -9.26 -12.39
CA PRO A 399 15.13 -9.94 -13.23
C PRO A 399 14.82 -9.71 -14.72
N THR A 400 15.86 -9.75 -15.55
CA THR A 400 15.73 -9.60 -17.02
C THR A 400 15.12 -10.84 -17.67
N GLN A 401 15.18 -11.99 -16.99
CA GLN A 401 14.49 -13.22 -17.36
C GLN A 401 13.57 -13.63 -16.21
N GLY A 402 12.26 -13.54 -16.42
CA GLY A 402 11.27 -13.79 -15.39
C GLY A 402 9.85 -13.73 -15.93
N ARG A 403 8.88 -14.14 -15.10
CA ARG A 403 7.44 -14.12 -15.40
C ARG A 403 6.93 -12.71 -15.69
N THR A 404 7.54 -11.68 -15.10
CA THR A 404 7.17 -10.28 -15.28
C THR A 404 7.99 -9.53 -16.34
N THR A 405 8.83 -10.25 -17.09
CA THR A 405 9.64 -9.76 -18.22
C THR A 405 9.51 -10.69 -19.44
N TYR A 406 10.42 -10.58 -20.41
CA TYR A 406 10.39 -11.32 -21.67
C TYR A 406 11.48 -12.40 -21.69
N ASP A 407 11.27 -13.49 -22.44
CA ASP A 407 12.30 -14.52 -22.65
C ASP A 407 13.24 -14.11 -23.79
N ASN A 408 14.40 -13.57 -23.43
CA ASN A 408 15.42 -13.12 -24.40
C ASN A 408 16.19 -14.26 -25.09
N VAL A 409 15.94 -15.51 -24.73
CA VAL A 409 16.59 -16.69 -25.31
C VAL A 409 15.64 -17.44 -26.24
N LYS A 410 14.48 -17.87 -25.72
CA LYS A 410 13.47 -18.57 -26.54
C LYS A 410 12.70 -17.63 -27.45
N GLY A 411 12.64 -16.35 -27.11
CA GLY A 411 11.84 -15.36 -27.81
C GLY A 411 10.35 -15.46 -27.48
N VAL A 412 9.56 -14.64 -28.17
CA VAL A 412 8.14 -14.47 -27.90
C VAL A 412 7.28 -14.51 -29.16
N SER A 413 6.00 -14.81 -28.97
CA SER A 413 4.96 -14.69 -29.99
C SER A 413 4.25 -13.34 -29.89
N LEU A 414 3.93 -12.74 -31.04
CA LEU A 414 3.16 -11.50 -31.16
C LEU A 414 1.88 -11.71 -31.96
N ILE A 415 0.90 -10.83 -31.74
CA ILE A 415 -0.29 -10.71 -32.60
C ILE A 415 -0.40 -9.29 -33.17
N SER A 416 -1.15 -9.10 -34.24
CA SER A 416 -1.55 -7.78 -34.72
C SER A 416 -2.73 -7.24 -33.91
N ALA A 417 -2.64 -5.96 -33.55
CA ALA A 417 -3.67 -5.27 -32.78
C ALA A 417 -4.77 -4.69 -33.67
N SER A 418 -6.00 -4.71 -33.17
CA SER A 418 -7.12 -4.01 -33.82
C SER A 418 -7.04 -2.48 -33.64
N GLN A 419 -6.49 -1.98 -32.53
CA GLN A 419 -6.32 -0.54 -32.31
C GLN A 419 -5.13 0.03 -33.08
N ARG A 420 -5.28 1.25 -33.58
CA ARG A 420 -4.20 2.02 -34.17
C ARG A 420 -3.42 2.77 -33.11
N ARG A 421 -2.13 2.95 -33.36
CA ARG A 421 -1.24 3.72 -32.50
C ARG A 421 -1.56 5.21 -32.61
N ASN A 422 -1.36 5.95 -31.52
CA ASN A 422 -1.62 7.39 -31.50
C ASN A 422 -0.74 8.10 -32.55
N SER A 423 -1.36 9.04 -33.27
CA SER A 423 -0.67 9.95 -34.16
C SER A 423 -0.39 11.29 -33.47
N PRO A 424 0.57 12.09 -33.97
CA PRO A 424 0.79 13.45 -33.50
C PRO A 424 -0.46 14.34 -33.53
N ASN A 425 -1.47 14.00 -34.33
CA ASN A 425 -2.76 14.71 -34.40
C ASN A 425 -3.71 14.41 -33.23
N THR A 426 -3.40 13.43 -32.38
CA THR A 426 -4.24 13.00 -31.26
C THR A 426 -3.48 13.14 -29.95
N VAL A 427 -2.52 12.26 -29.71
CA VAL A 427 -1.57 12.32 -28.60
C VAL A 427 -0.22 11.87 -29.15
N ASP A 428 0.72 12.80 -29.33
CA ASP A 428 2.01 12.48 -29.94
C ASP A 428 2.78 11.44 -29.10
N SER A 429 3.01 10.26 -29.69
CA SER A 429 3.75 9.14 -29.09
C SER A 429 5.20 9.48 -28.71
N LYS A 430 5.75 10.60 -29.20
CA LYS A 430 7.06 11.11 -28.78
C LYS A 430 7.05 11.65 -27.35
N ILE A 431 5.88 11.98 -26.81
CA ILE A 431 5.70 12.32 -25.39
C ILE A 431 5.54 11.02 -24.61
N HIS A 432 6.46 10.74 -23.69
CA HIS A 432 6.39 9.52 -22.88
C HIS A 432 5.40 9.70 -21.72
N HIS A 433 4.10 9.60 -22.03
CA HIS A 433 2.98 9.96 -21.15
C HIS A 433 2.33 8.74 -20.46
N ASN A 434 1.53 8.99 -19.41
CA ASN A 434 0.78 7.95 -18.67
C ASN A 434 -0.59 7.57 -19.28
N ASN A 435 -1.04 8.22 -20.35
CA ASN A 435 -2.29 7.89 -21.05
C ASN A 435 -2.19 6.58 -21.87
N LEU A 436 -2.06 5.45 -21.18
CA LEU A 436 -1.69 4.15 -21.77
C LEU A 436 -2.88 3.27 -22.14
N ILE A 437 -4.13 3.76 -22.08
CA ILE A 437 -5.30 2.92 -22.44
C ILE A 437 -5.24 2.44 -23.90
N ASN A 438 -4.70 3.25 -24.82
CA ASN A 438 -4.45 2.88 -26.21
C ASN A 438 -3.49 1.68 -26.33
N ASN A 439 -2.55 1.52 -25.39
CA ASN A 439 -1.57 0.45 -25.34
C ASN A 439 -2.08 -0.77 -24.54
N ILE A 440 -2.85 -0.54 -23.48
CA ILE A 440 -3.40 -1.60 -22.60
C ILE A 440 -4.41 -2.46 -23.36
N LEU A 441 -5.26 -1.87 -24.21
CA LEU A 441 -6.26 -2.62 -24.98
C LEU A 441 -5.65 -3.67 -25.93
N PRO A 442 -4.62 -3.34 -26.75
CA PRO A 442 -3.83 -4.34 -27.47
C PRO A 442 -3.14 -5.37 -26.58
N LYS A 443 -2.62 -4.97 -25.42
CA LYS A 443 -2.02 -5.93 -24.47
C LYS A 443 -3.05 -6.95 -23.96
N ILE A 444 -4.29 -6.53 -23.73
CA ILE A 444 -5.39 -7.43 -23.38
C ILE A 444 -5.64 -8.43 -24.52
N GLN A 445 -5.64 -7.99 -25.78
CA GLN A 445 -5.78 -8.89 -26.94
C GLN A 445 -4.64 -9.90 -26.99
N ALA A 446 -3.39 -9.47 -26.79
CA ALA A 446 -2.24 -10.36 -26.78
C ALA A 446 -2.36 -11.44 -25.68
N ASN A 447 -2.73 -11.04 -24.46
CA ASN A 447 -2.93 -11.97 -23.35
C ASN A 447 -4.03 -13.01 -23.66
N LEU A 448 -5.15 -12.58 -24.26
CA LEU A 448 -6.25 -13.48 -24.64
C LEU A 448 -5.87 -14.44 -25.78
N ALA A 449 -4.87 -14.07 -26.58
CA ALA A 449 -4.30 -14.89 -27.65
C ALA A 449 -3.04 -15.66 -27.21
N ASP A 450 -2.72 -15.69 -25.92
CA ASP A 450 -1.51 -16.32 -25.35
C ASP A 450 -0.20 -15.85 -26.01
N CYS A 451 -0.15 -14.56 -26.36
CA CYS A 451 1.00 -13.91 -26.96
C CYS A 451 1.59 -12.86 -26.01
N ALA A 452 2.89 -12.59 -26.17
CA ALA A 452 3.60 -11.71 -25.25
C ALA A 452 3.21 -10.25 -25.44
N ASP A 453 2.98 -9.78 -26.66
CA ASP A 453 2.59 -8.40 -26.97
C ASP A 453 1.83 -8.33 -28.30
N ALA A 454 1.25 -7.17 -28.59
CA ALA A 454 0.55 -6.90 -29.83
C ALA A 454 1.26 -5.81 -30.66
N ILE A 455 1.47 -6.07 -31.94
CA ILE A 455 1.96 -5.13 -32.95
C ILE A 455 0.84 -4.14 -33.29
N MET A 456 1.12 -2.85 -33.12
CA MET A 456 0.20 -1.77 -33.43
C MET A 456 0.57 -1.10 -34.74
N LEU A 457 -0.44 -0.87 -35.60
CA LEU A 457 -0.28 -0.16 -36.87
C LEU A 457 -0.59 1.33 -36.71
N ASP A 458 0.01 2.15 -37.56
CA ASP A 458 -0.35 3.55 -37.73
C ASP A 458 -1.66 3.71 -38.52
N VAL A 459 -2.12 4.96 -38.66
CA VAL A 459 -3.40 5.28 -39.33
C VAL A 459 -3.41 4.95 -40.83
N ASP A 460 -2.25 4.81 -41.46
CA ASP A 460 -2.13 4.44 -42.87
C ASP A 460 -1.89 2.93 -43.06
N GLY A 461 -1.80 2.16 -41.97
CA GLY A 461 -1.65 0.70 -41.99
C GLY A 461 -0.21 0.18 -41.97
N TYR A 462 0.80 1.03 -41.73
CA TYR A 462 2.19 0.59 -41.53
C TYR A 462 2.45 0.25 -40.06
N VAL A 463 3.43 -0.60 -39.79
CA VAL A 463 3.80 -0.96 -38.41
C VAL A 463 4.39 0.25 -37.70
N ALA A 464 3.92 0.54 -36.48
CA ALA A 464 4.45 1.62 -35.64
C ALA A 464 5.39 1.10 -34.54
N GLU A 465 4.84 0.32 -33.62
CA GLU A 465 5.53 -0.33 -32.49
C GLU A 465 4.62 -1.42 -31.91
N THR A 466 5.05 -2.15 -30.88
CA THR A 466 4.10 -2.94 -30.07
C THR A 466 3.40 -2.07 -29.04
N ASN A 467 2.50 -2.64 -28.22
CA ASN A 467 1.95 -1.95 -27.07
C ASN A 467 2.99 -1.43 -26.05
N ALA A 468 4.23 -1.93 -26.04
CA ALA A 468 5.23 -1.58 -25.03
C ALA A 468 6.67 -1.42 -25.52
N THR A 469 6.98 -1.79 -26.77
CA THR A 469 8.36 -1.87 -27.29
C THR A 469 8.45 -1.49 -28.76
N ASN A 470 9.60 -0.96 -29.21
CA ASN A 470 9.85 -0.77 -30.64
C ASN A 470 10.21 -2.11 -31.32
N LEU A 471 10.12 -2.18 -32.65
CA LEU A 471 10.37 -3.39 -33.44
C LEU A 471 11.52 -3.19 -34.44
N PHE A 472 12.24 -4.27 -34.69
CA PHE A 472 13.23 -4.41 -35.76
C PHE A 472 12.98 -5.69 -36.53
N LEU A 473 13.25 -5.67 -37.82
CA LEU A 473 13.36 -6.87 -38.65
C LEU A 473 14.71 -6.92 -39.35
N VAL A 474 15.12 -8.11 -39.75
CA VAL A 474 16.23 -8.36 -40.67
C VAL A 474 15.63 -8.91 -41.96
N ASP A 475 15.89 -8.23 -43.08
CA ASP A 475 15.43 -8.69 -44.39
C ASP A 475 16.36 -9.76 -44.99
N GLN A 476 16.01 -10.25 -46.20
CA GLN A 476 16.77 -11.34 -46.84
C GLN A 476 18.21 -10.95 -47.22
N ASP A 477 18.49 -9.65 -47.33
CA ASP A 477 19.82 -9.12 -47.65
C ASP A 477 20.65 -8.87 -46.37
N GLY A 478 20.11 -9.19 -45.20
CA GLY A 478 20.75 -8.98 -43.90
C GLY A 478 20.73 -7.52 -43.43
N VAL A 479 19.84 -6.69 -43.99
CA VAL A 479 19.67 -5.29 -43.59
C VAL A 479 18.76 -5.21 -42.38
N LEU A 480 19.22 -4.48 -41.36
CA LEU A 480 18.43 -4.21 -40.16
C LEU A 480 17.45 -3.06 -40.44
N VAL A 481 16.15 -3.35 -40.41
CA VAL A 481 15.09 -2.39 -40.72
C VAL A 481 14.25 -2.11 -39.48
N THR A 482 13.92 -0.85 -39.22
CA THR A 482 12.96 -0.46 -38.17
C THR A 482 11.97 0.58 -38.70
N PRO A 483 10.70 0.56 -38.23
CA PRO A 483 9.75 1.61 -38.55
C PRO A 483 10.27 3.02 -38.27
N SER A 484 9.95 3.96 -39.17
CA SER A 484 10.16 5.38 -38.95
C SER A 484 9.43 5.88 -37.69
N PRO A 485 10.02 6.81 -36.91
CA PRO A 485 9.48 7.29 -35.64
C PRO A 485 8.33 8.30 -35.80
N ASP A 486 7.42 8.04 -36.74
CA ASP A 486 6.27 8.88 -37.05
C ASP A 486 5.19 8.74 -35.96
N HIS A 487 4.87 7.49 -35.61
CA HIS A 487 3.76 7.11 -34.71
C HIS A 487 4.21 6.33 -33.46
N CYS A 488 5.50 6.17 -33.23
CA CYS A 488 6.05 5.42 -32.10
C CYS A 488 6.84 6.32 -31.14
N LEU A 489 7.13 5.79 -29.95
CA LEU A 489 8.08 6.44 -29.04
C LEU A 489 9.49 6.22 -29.60
N PRO A 490 10.32 7.27 -29.78
CA PRO A 490 11.73 7.10 -30.13
C PRO A 490 12.48 6.51 -28.92
N GLY A 491 12.48 5.18 -28.82
CA GLY A 491 13.04 4.44 -27.72
C GLY A 491 14.54 4.68 -27.55
N ILE A 492 14.99 4.79 -26.30
CA ILE A 492 16.43 4.87 -25.98
C ILE A 492 17.13 3.58 -26.42
N THR A 493 16.58 2.41 -26.06
CA THR A 493 17.09 1.10 -26.51
C THR A 493 17.09 0.97 -28.03
N ARG A 494 16.05 1.46 -28.72
CA ARG A 494 15.99 1.50 -30.19
C ARG A 494 17.16 2.29 -30.78
N ASN A 495 17.41 3.50 -30.27
CA ASN A 495 18.53 4.32 -30.74
C ASN A 495 19.89 3.66 -30.43
N THR A 496 20.01 3.04 -29.25
CA THR A 496 21.20 2.25 -28.90
C THR A 496 21.44 1.10 -29.88
N VAL A 497 20.40 0.37 -30.28
CA VAL A 497 20.54 -0.70 -31.30
C VAL A 497 21.00 -0.15 -32.64
N LEU A 498 20.48 1.00 -33.08
CA LEU A 498 20.95 1.66 -34.29
C LEU A 498 22.43 2.05 -34.20
N ASP A 499 22.88 2.57 -33.05
CA ASP A 499 24.28 2.92 -32.81
C ASP A 499 25.18 1.67 -32.82
N LEU A 500 24.76 0.60 -32.14
CA LEU A 500 25.48 -0.68 -32.11
C LEU A 500 25.55 -1.35 -33.48
N ALA A 501 24.47 -1.27 -34.27
CA ALA A 501 24.46 -1.80 -35.63
C ALA A 501 25.47 -1.06 -36.53
N ARG A 502 25.62 0.27 -36.37
CA ARG A 502 26.67 1.03 -37.07
C ARG A 502 28.07 0.61 -36.64
N GLU A 503 28.29 0.43 -35.32
CA GLU A 503 29.56 -0.06 -34.78
C GLU A 503 29.93 -1.44 -35.33
N LEU A 504 28.94 -2.33 -35.48
CA LEU A 504 29.10 -3.69 -35.98
C LEU A 504 29.10 -3.80 -37.52
N ASN A 505 29.03 -2.67 -38.23
CA ASN A 505 28.91 -2.58 -39.69
C ASN A 505 27.73 -3.40 -40.25
N ILE A 506 26.62 -3.45 -39.51
CA ILE A 506 25.35 -4.02 -39.98
C ILE A 506 24.63 -2.93 -40.80
N PRO A 507 24.21 -3.18 -42.05
CA PRO A 507 23.42 -2.21 -42.82
C PRO A 507 22.11 -1.89 -42.11
N ILE A 508 21.68 -0.62 -42.14
CA ILE A 508 20.49 -0.15 -41.42
C ILE A 508 19.58 0.65 -42.36
N GLN A 509 18.27 0.44 -42.23
CA GLN A 509 17.26 1.31 -42.83
C GLN A 509 16.18 1.70 -41.81
N GLU A 510 15.89 2.99 -41.74
CA GLU A 510 14.73 3.52 -41.03
C GLU A 510 13.69 3.98 -42.07
N ARG A 511 12.58 3.26 -42.17
CA ARG A 511 11.54 3.53 -43.18
C ARG A 511 10.17 3.06 -42.71
N ARG A 512 9.11 3.39 -43.45
CA ARG A 512 7.79 2.76 -43.26
C ARG A 512 7.88 1.29 -43.66
N VAL A 513 7.33 0.41 -42.82
CA VAL A 513 7.38 -1.04 -43.00
C VAL A 513 5.96 -1.58 -42.87
N SER A 514 5.52 -2.35 -43.87
CA SER A 514 4.21 -3.01 -43.84
C SER A 514 4.23 -4.21 -42.89
N LEU A 515 3.05 -4.61 -42.42
CA LEU A 515 2.95 -5.82 -41.60
C LEU A 515 3.41 -7.07 -42.36
N ALA A 516 3.17 -7.12 -43.67
CA ALA A 516 3.60 -8.25 -44.52
C ALA A 516 5.12 -8.46 -44.48
N GLU A 517 5.92 -7.38 -44.47
CA GLU A 517 7.37 -7.47 -44.38
C GLU A 517 7.86 -8.10 -43.08
N PHE A 518 7.18 -7.83 -41.96
CA PHE A 518 7.47 -8.51 -40.71
C PHE A 518 7.15 -10.02 -40.76
N HIS A 519 6.13 -10.41 -41.52
CA HIS A 519 5.73 -11.82 -41.62
C HIS A 519 6.72 -12.68 -42.41
N PHE A 520 7.49 -12.09 -43.33
CA PHE A 520 8.48 -12.80 -44.15
C PHE A 520 9.93 -12.47 -43.83
N ALA A 521 10.20 -11.74 -42.75
CA ALA A 521 11.55 -11.39 -42.30
C ALA A 521 12.35 -12.63 -41.85
N GLU A 522 13.68 -12.55 -41.96
CA GLU A 522 14.61 -13.60 -41.51
C GLU A 522 14.78 -13.58 -39.98
N GLU A 523 14.76 -12.40 -39.38
CA GLU A 523 14.74 -12.21 -37.93
C GLU A 523 13.79 -11.06 -37.56
N VAL A 524 13.11 -11.15 -36.42
CA VAL A 524 12.40 -10.03 -35.80
C VAL A 524 12.74 -10.00 -34.33
N PHE A 525 12.87 -8.80 -33.76
CA PHE A 525 13.02 -8.63 -32.31
C PHE A 525 12.39 -7.31 -31.84
N THR A 526 11.95 -7.29 -30.59
CA THR A 526 11.48 -6.08 -29.91
C THR A 526 12.61 -5.42 -29.13
N THR A 527 12.47 -4.12 -28.87
CA THR A 527 13.42 -3.35 -28.05
C THR A 527 12.72 -2.49 -27.00
N GLY A 528 13.22 -2.53 -25.76
CA GLY A 528 12.74 -1.68 -24.68
C GLY A 528 13.56 -1.84 -23.39
N THR A 529 13.45 -0.91 -22.45
CA THR A 529 14.27 -0.96 -21.22
C THR A 529 13.96 -2.19 -20.36
N MET A 530 12.74 -2.71 -20.38
CA MET A 530 12.34 -3.85 -19.55
C MET A 530 12.81 -5.20 -20.13
N GLY A 531 12.58 -5.43 -21.43
CA GLY A 531 12.92 -6.66 -22.15
C GLY A 531 14.26 -6.64 -22.88
N GLU A 532 14.97 -5.51 -22.89
CA GLU A 532 16.19 -5.31 -23.67
C GLU A 532 15.94 -5.54 -25.18
N LEU A 533 16.53 -6.58 -25.78
CA LEU A 533 16.34 -7.02 -27.15
C LEU A 533 15.70 -8.43 -27.10
N THR A 534 14.39 -8.55 -27.33
CA THR A 534 13.69 -9.83 -27.22
C THR A 534 13.40 -10.41 -28.61
N PRO A 535 13.90 -11.62 -28.95
CA PRO A 535 13.59 -12.25 -30.23
C PRO A 535 12.09 -12.51 -30.40
N VAL A 536 11.57 -12.36 -31.61
CA VAL A 536 10.19 -12.67 -31.98
C VAL A 536 10.21 -13.88 -32.91
N THR A 537 9.63 -14.98 -32.45
CA THR A 537 9.67 -16.27 -33.16
C THR A 537 8.38 -16.54 -33.94
N CYS A 538 7.30 -15.86 -33.60
CA CYS A 538 6.01 -16.00 -34.26
C CYS A 538 5.21 -14.69 -34.29
N ILE A 539 4.56 -14.40 -35.42
CA ILE A 539 3.62 -13.28 -35.57
C ILE A 539 2.33 -13.79 -36.21
N ASP A 540 1.18 -13.57 -35.56
CA ASP A 540 -0.15 -13.97 -36.07
C ASP A 540 -0.21 -15.45 -36.50
N GLY A 541 0.45 -16.32 -35.73
CA GLY A 541 0.53 -17.77 -36.01
C GLY A 541 1.52 -18.17 -37.11
N ARG A 542 2.29 -17.24 -37.67
CA ARG A 542 3.33 -17.53 -38.67
C ARG A 542 4.71 -17.52 -38.01
N VAL A 543 5.49 -18.55 -38.27
CA VAL A 543 6.87 -18.64 -37.79
C VAL A 543 7.72 -17.60 -38.52
N ILE A 544 8.53 -16.87 -37.76
CA ILE A 544 9.49 -15.88 -38.30
C ILE A 544 10.85 -16.56 -38.50
N GLY A 545 11.41 -16.45 -39.70
CA GLY A 545 12.66 -17.11 -40.08
C GLY A 545 12.66 -18.60 -39.71
N SER A 546 13.60 -19.00 -38.85
CA SER A 546 13.74 -20.37 -38.34
C SER A 546 12.95 -20.67 -37.05
N GLY A 547 12.18 -19.71 -36.54
CA GLY A 547 11.43 -19.84 -35.28
C GLY A 547 12.29 -19.80 -34.02
N VAL A 548 13.56 -19.40 -34.15
CA VAL A 548 14.50 -19.22 -33.04
C VAL A 548 15.28 -17.91 -33.23
N ARG A 549 15.99 -17.47 -32.18
CA ARG A 549 16.86 -16.29 -32.23
C ARG A 549 17.91 -16.42 -33.35
N GLY A 550 17.98 -15.41 -34.22
CA GLY A 550 18.93 -15.38 -35.33
C GLY A 550 20.30 -14.75 -35.01
N PRO A 551 21.25 -14.82 -35.96
CA PRO A 551 22.63 -14.39 -35.77
C PRO A 551 22.82 -12.88 -35.58
N ILE A 552 22.07 -12.02 -36.29
CA ILE A 552 22.19 -10.56 -36.13
C ILE A 552 21.66 -10.14 -34.76
N THR A 553 20.51 -10.67 -34.35
CA THR A 553 19.94 -10.43 -33.02
C THR A 553 20.90 -10.90 -31.92
N THR A 554 21.55 -12.05 -32.09
CA THR A 554 22.55 -12.57 -31.13
C THR A 554 23.74 -11.62 -30.99
N ARG A 555 24.34 -11.18 -32.11
CA ARG A 555 25.47 -10.23 -32.09
C ARG A 555 25.12 -8.92 -31.39
N LEU A 556 23.91 -8.41 -31.62
CA LEU A 556 23.43 -7.18 -30.97
C LEU A 556 23.19 -7.38 -29.47
N GLN A 557 22.60 -8.50 -29.06
CA GLN A 557 22.41 -8.83 -27.64
C GLN A 557 23.76 -8.93 -26.91
N ASP A 558 24.75 -9.59 -27.49
CA ASP A 558 26.07 -9.78 -26.88
C ASP A 558 26.76 -8.44 -26.57
N VAL A 559 26.73 -7.49 -27.52
CA VAL A 559 27.30 -6.15 -27.31
C VAL A 559 26.43 -5.31 -26.37
N TYR A 560 25.09 -5.48 -26.39
CA TYR A 560 24.20 -4.77 -25.49
C TYR A 560 24.50 -5.08 -24.01
N GLN A 561 24.84 -6.33 -23.69
CA GLN A 561 25.17 -6.75 -22.32
C GLN A 561 26.47 -6.11 -21.77
N THR A 562 27.35 -5.62 -22.64
CA THR A 562 28.58 -4.95 -22.22
C THR A 562 28.36 -3.46 -21.94
N LEU A 563 27.22 -2.87 -22.33
CA LEU A 563 26.96 -1.44 -22.21
C LEU A 563 27.11 -0.87 -20.79
N PRO A 564 26.71 -1.55 -19.69
CA PRO A 564 26.91 -1.00 -18.36
C PRO A 564 28.38 -0.73 -18.01
N GLU A 565 29.33 -1.41 -18.67
CA GLU A 565 30.77 -1.16 -18.48
C GLU A 565 31.37 -0.16 -19.48
N ARG A 566 30.62 0.26 -20.50
CA ARG A 566 31.11 1.23 -21.49
C ARG A 566 30.90 2.66 -20.99
N ASP A 567 31.91 3.49 -21.16
CA ASP A 567 31.84 4.91 -20.83
C ASP A 567 30.72 5.62 -21.62
N GLY A 568 29.99 6.52 -20.96
CA GLY A 568 28.91 7.30 -21.56
C GLY A 568 27.55 6.59 -21.64
N TYR A 569 27.47 5.29 -21.34
CA TYR A 569 26.22 4.54 -21.36
C TYR A 569 25.53 4.46 -20.01
N ALA A 570 26.27 4.48 -18.90
CA ALA A 570 25.71 4.27 -17.58
C ALA A 570 26.24 5.27 -16.55
N THR A 571 25.42 5.58 -15.55
CA THR A 571 25.77 6.46 -14.43
C THR A 571 26.00 5.63 -13.17
N ALA A 572 27.16 5.76 -12.54
CA ALA A 572 27.45 5.06 -11.29
C ALA A 572 26.51 5.51 -10.17
N ILE A 573 25.98 4.55 -9.41
CA ILE A 573 25.22 4.83 -8.20
C ILE A 573 26.24 5.04 -7.08
N PRO A 574 26.18 6.18 -6.33
CA PRO A 574 27.13 6.46 -5.27
C PRO A 574 27.04 5.42 -4.15
N GLU A 575 28.11 5.29 -3.35
CA GLU A 575 28.08 4.48 -2.13
C GLU A 575 26.96 4.96 -1.20
N PHE A 576 26.30 4.00 -0.55
CA PHE A 576 25.24 4.26 0.43
C PHE A 576 25.94 4.20 1.79
N TYR A 577 25.69 5.19 2.64
CA TYR A 577 26.26 5.26 3.99
C TYR A 577 25.23 4.89 5.03
#